data_AF-A0A523DCH1-F1
#
_entry.id   AF-A0A523DCH1-F1
#
_cell.length_a   1.000
_cell.length_b   1.000
_cell.length_c   1.000
_cell.angle_alpha   90.00
_cell.angle_beta   90.00
_cell.angle_gamma   90.00
#
_symmetry.space_group_name_H-M   'P 1'
#
loop_
_entity.id
_entity.type
_entity.pdbx_description
1 polymer ?
#
loop_
_entity_poly.entity_id
_entity_poly.type
_entity_poly.pdbx_seq_one_letter_code
_entity_poly.pdbx_strand_id
1 'polypeptide(L)'
;MKRHPSLIPLSHDHHDALVVAQGLILGRSKAPRSDWPTARRAQVDRVVAFFAQTLWSHFEVEETHLFPAVIAHLPGAADLVGQLLDEHDAMRTRMRDLERDPTTDLDVRLPSLGRLLDAHVRREERVLFATMQREMDPADLESLGTRLRRRAPDGASCRLSSTVANTRADTR
;
A
#
# COMPACT_ATOMS: atom_id res chain seq x y z
N MET A 1 -20.61 -4.83 -0.15
CA MET A 1 -20.48 -5.52 -1.46
C MET A 1 -19.21 -6.36 -1.42
N LYS A 2 -19.23 -7.60 -1.93
CA LYS A 2 -17.99 -8.40 -2.06
C LYS A 2 -17.09 -7.78 -3.13
N ARG A 3 -15.77 -7.75 -2.91
CA ARG A 3 -14.79 -7.24 -3.88
C ARG A 3 -14.79 -8.14 -5.11
N HIS A 4 -14.76 -7.55 -6.30
CA HIS A 4 -14.68 -8.29 -7.56
C HIS A 4 -13.33 -9.02 -7.66
N PRO A 5 -13.27 -10.29 -8.13
CA PRO A 5 -12.03 -11.05 -8.21
C PRO A 5 -10.87 -10.34 -8.93
N SER A 6 -11.18 -9.52 -9.93
CA SER A 6 -10.20 -8.68 -10.65
C SER A 6 -9.44 -7.69 -9.77
N LEU A 7 -10.03 -7.23 -8.67
CA LEU A 7 -9.50 -6.17 -7.81
C LEU A 7 -8.91 -6.71 -6.50
N ILE A 8 -9.19 -7.98 -6.17
CA ILE A 8 -8.68 -8.63 -4.95
C ILE A 8 -7.14 -8.54 -4.81
N PRO A 9 -6.32 -8.72 -5.87
CA PRO A 9 -4.88 -8.60 -5.73
C PRO A 9 -4.43 -7.26 -5.18
N LEU A 10 -4.97 -6.14 -5.70
CA LEU A 10 -4.67 -4.80 -5.18
C LEU A 10 -5.22 -4.61 -3.75
N SER A 11 -6.41 -5.16 -3.47
CA SER A 11 -6.97 -5.16 -2.12
C SER A 11 -6.12 -5.94 -1.09
N HIS A 12 -5.27 -6.87 -1.50
CA HIS A 12 -4.32 -7.52 -0.59
C HIS A 12 -3.21 -6.56 -0.18
N ASP A 13 -2.60 -5.85 -1.13
CA ASP A 13 -1.59 -4.83 -0.83
C ASP A 13 -2.17 -3.72 0.06
N HIS A 14 -3.44 -3.34 -0.18
CA HIS A 14 -4.18 -2.39 0.67
C HIS A 14 -4.33 -2.86 2.12
N HIS A 15 -4.52 -4.16 2.34
CA HIS A 15 -4.60 -4.69 3.70
C HIS A 15 -3.28 -4.45 4.45
N ASP A 16 -2.15 -4.79 3.83
CA ASP A 16 -0.82 -4.60 4.41
C ASP A 16 -0.52 -3.11 4.61
N ALA A 17 -0.89 -2.27 3.64
CA ALA A 17 -0.77 -0.82 3.73
C ALA A 17 -1.54 -0.24 4.93
N LEU A 18 -2.75 -0.72 5.20
CA LEU A 18 -3.55 -0.29 6.35
C LEU A 18 -2.93 -0.72 7.69
N VAL A 19 -2.30 -1.91 7.75
CA VAL A 19 -1.59 -2.36 8.94
C VAL A 19 -0.39 -1.45 9.22
N VAL A 20 0.41 -1.13 8.19
CA VAL A 20 1.55 -0.21 8.30
C VAL A 20 1.09 1.19 8.68
N ALA A 21 0.06 1.72 8.01
CA ALA A 21 -0.53 3.02 8.30
C ALA A 21 -0.96 3.12 9.77
N GLN A 22 -1.62 2.09 10.29
CA GLN A 22 -2.06 2.08 11.67
C GLN A 22 -0.88 2.04 12.66
N GLY A 23 0.17 1.28 12.35
CA GLY A 23 1.42 1.24 13.11
C GLY A 23 2.10 2.62 13.19
N LEU A 24 2.16 3.34 12.07
CA LEU A 24 2.70 4.70 12.00
C LEU A 24 1.90 5.69 12.84
N ILE A 25 0.56 5.63 12.72
CA ILE A 25 -0.35 6.53 13.44
C ILE A 25 -0.22 6.36 14.97
N LEU A 26 -0.14 5.12 15.45
CA LEU A 26 -0.13 4.85 16.90
C LEU A 26 1.28 4.77 17.49
N GLY A 27 2.31 4.68 16.63
CA GLY A 27 3.67 4.33 17.04
C GLY A 27 3.81 2.92 17.60
N ARG A 28 2.83 2.04 17.39
CA ARG A 28 2.83 0.64 17.79
C ARG A 28 1.83 -0.16 16.98
N SER A 29 2.01 -1.47 16.94
CA SER A 29 0.96 -2.36 16.45
C SER A 29 -0.10 -2.64 17.51
N LYS A 30 -1.34 -2.85 17.06
CA LYS A 30 -2.45 -3.36 17.89
C LYS A 30 -2.44 -4.89 18.00
N ALA A 31 -1.71 -5.58 17.13
CA ALA A 31 -1.66 -7.03 17.13
C ALA A 31 -0.68 -7.53 18.21
N PRO A 32 -1.11 -8.41 19.15
CA PRO A 32 -0.30 -8.83 20.30
C PRO A 32 1.05 -9.49 19.98
N ARG A 33 1.21 -10.03 18.77
CA ARG A 33 2.43 -10.73 18.31
C ARG A 33 3.10 -10.04 17.13
N SER A 34 2.80 -8.77 16.89
CA SER A 34 3.43 -8.03 15.80
C SER A 34 4.88 -7.70 16.11
N ASP A 35 5.70 -7.80 15.08
CA ASP A 35 7.10 -7.37 15.02
C ASP A 35 7.26 -5.86 14.79
N TRP A 36 6.17 -5.07 14.88
CA TRP A 36 6.24 -3.64 14.63
C TRP A 36 7.19 -2.96 15.63
N PRO A 37 8.20 -2.20 15.15
CA PRO A 37 9.20 -1.62 16.02
C PRO A 37 8.61 -0.53 16.93
N THR A 38 9.08 -0.47 18.17
CA THR A 38 8.69 0.56 19.14
C THR A 38 9.48 1.86 18.96
N ALA A 39 10.76 1.77 18.58
CA ALA A 39 11.60 2.93 18.32
C ALA A 39 11.23 3.61 17.00
N ARG A 40 11.03 4.93 17.00
CA ARG A 40 10.65 5.71 15.81
C ARG A 40 11.62 5.55 14.65
N ARG A 41 12.92 5.52 14.92
CA ARG A 41 13.93 5.32 13.88
C ARG A 41 13.76 3.96 13.18
N ALA A 42 13.52 2.89 13.94
CA ALA A 42 13.26 1.58 13.36
C ALA A 42 11.90 1.53 12.62
N GLN A 43 10.92 2.36 12.99
CA GLN A 43 9.68 2.54 12.20
C GLN A 43 9.96 3.20 10.85
N VAL A 44 10.91 4.15 10.77
CA VAL A 44 11.37 4.72 9.49
C VAL A 44 11.93 3.61 8.60
N ASP A 45 12.85 2.80 9.12
CA ASP A 45 13.46 1.71 8.34
C ASP A 45 12.38 0.69 7.88
N ARG A 46 11.40 0.39 8.75
CA ARG A 46 10.28 -0.52 8.43
C ARG A 46 9.38 0.02 7.31
N VAL A 47 9.07 1.32 7.32
CA VAL A 47 8.20 1.94 6.29
C VAL A 47 8.94 2.13 4.97
N VAL A 48 10.21 2.55 5.00
CA VAL A 48 11.06 2.62 3.79
C VAL A 48 11.13 1.27 3.10
N ALA A 49 11.40 0.21 3.88
CA ALA A 49 11.45 -1.15 3.35
C ALA A 49 10.10 -1.61 2.76
N PHE A 50 8.98 -1.27 3.40
CA PHE A 50 7.64 -1.60 2.91
C PHE A 50 7.30 -0.89 1.59
N PHE A 51 7.59 0.40 1.50
CA PHE A 51 7.35 1.16 0.28
C PHE A 51 8.18 0.63 -0.89
N ALA A 52 9.46 0.34 -0.66
CA ALA A 52 10.35 -0.22 -1.68
C ALA A 52 9.93 -1.61 -2.17
N GLN A 53 9.43 -2.47 -1.28
CA GLN A 53 9.06 -3.86 -1.62
C GLN A 53 7.65 -4.01 -2.16
N THR A 54 6.74 -3.07 -1.84
CA THR A 54 5.30 -3.25 -2.10
C THR A 54 4.69 -2.02 -2.75
N LEU A 55 4.70 -0.86 -2.09
CA LEU A 55 3.87 0.25 -2.55
C LEU A 55 4.36 0.93 -3.83
N TRP A 56 5.66 0.91 -4.13
CA TRP A 56 6.14 1.49 -5.39
C TRP A 56 5.65 0.71 -6.62
N SER A 57 5.75 -0.62 -6.59
CA SER A 57 5.18 -1.44 -7.66
C SER A 57 3.66 -1.35 -7.70
N HIS A 58 3.01 -1.20 -6.55
CA HIS A 58 1.56 -1.01 -6.46
C HIS A 58 1.13 0.26 -7.20
N PHE A 59 1.71 1.41 -6.85
CA PHE A 59 1.41 2.69 -7.52
C PHE A 59 1.72 2.64 -9.01
N GLU A 60 2.81 1.97 -9.42
CA GLU A 60 3.11 1.79 -10.84
C GLU A 60 2.00 1.04 -11.58
N VAL A 61 1.50 -0.07 -11.01
CA VAL A 61 0.38 -0.83 -11.59
C VAL A 61 -0.87 0.05 -11.71
N GLU A 62 -1.13 0.88 -10.71
CA GLU A 62 -2.31 1.75 -10.71
C GLU A 62 -2.19 2.86 -11.75
N GLU A 63 -1.09 3.59 -11.72
CA GLU A 63 -0.81 4.73 -12.60
C GLU A 63 -0.71 4.33 -14.07
N THR A 64 -0.15 3.15 -14.36
CA THR A 64 0.08 2.70 -15.74
C THR A 64 -1.09 1.93 -16.33
N HIS A 65 -1.97 1.33 -15.50
CA HIS A 65 -2.99 0.41 -15.97
C HIS A 65 -4.38 0.66 -15.39
N LEU A 66 -4.49 0.81 -14.07
CA LEU A 66 -5.79 0.95 -13.42
C LEU A 66 -6.42 2.30 -13.71
N PHE A 67 -5.72 3.40 -13.41
CA PHE A 67 -6.23 4.75 -13.56
C PHE A 67 -6.52 5.11 -15.03
N PRO A 68 -5.68 4.77 -16.03
CA PRO A 68 -6.03 4.97 -17.43
C PRO A 68 -7.31 4.22 -17.84
N ALA A 69 -7.51 2.99 -17.34
CA ALA A 69 -8.74 2.24 -17.60
C ALA A 69 -9.96 2.89 -16.92
N VAL A 70 -9.81 3.38 -15.69
CA VAL A 70 -10.86 4.14 -15.00
C VAL A 70 -11.26 5.36 -15.82
N ILE A 71 -10.31 6.16 -16.31
CA ILE A 71 -10.63 7.34 -17.15
C ILE A 71 -11.35 6.94 -18.43
N ALA A 72 -10.92 5.85 -19.07
CA ALA A 72 -11.51 5.39 -20.34
C ALA A 72 -12.95 4.87 -20.18
N HIS A 73 -13.24 4.16 -19.08
CA HIS A 73 -14.55 3.54 -18.86
C HIS A 73 -15.48 4.39 -17.98
N LEU A 74 -14.95 5.30 -17.16
CA LEU A 74 -15.67 6.12 -16.18
C LEU A 74 -15.23 7.59 -16.29
N PRO A 75 -15.67 8.35 -17.32
CA PRO A 75 -15.23 9.73 -17.52
C PRO A 75 -15.51 10.66 -16.33
N GLY A 76 -16.56 10.38 -15.54
CA GLY A 76 -16.90 11.12 -14.32
C GLY A 76 -15.94 10.89 -13.14
N ALA A 77 -14.98 9.98 -13.26
CA ALA A 77 -13.99 9.68 -12.23
C ALA A 77 -12.66 10.45 -12.41
N ALA A 78 -12.57 11.39 -13.36
CA ALA A 78 -11.34 12.12 -13.63
C ALA A 78 -10.78 12.87 -12.41
N ASP A 79 -11.63 13.60 -11.69
CA ASP A 79 -11.23 14.33 -10.48
C ASP A 79 -10.77 13.38 -9.36
N LEU A 80 -11.43 12.22 -9.24
CA LEU A 80 -11.06 11.20 -8.27
C LEU A 80 -9.67 10.62 -8.58
N VAL A 81 -9.40 10.30 -9.85
CA VAL A 81 -8.09 9.82 -10.29
C VAL A 81 -7.01 10.89 -10.08
N GLY A 82 -7.29 12.16 -10.41
CA GLY A 82 -6.39 13.27 -10.14
C GLY A 82 -6.03 13.38 -8.66
N GLN A 83 -7.03 13.29 -7.77
CA GLN A 83 -6.79 13.27 -6.33
C GLN A 83 -5.90 12.11 -5.87
N LEU A 84 -6.10 10.90 -6.41
CA LEU A 84 -5.28 9.73 -6.05
C LEU A 84 -3.82 9.89 -6.51
N LEU A 85 -3.61 10.45 -7.70
CA LEU A 85 -2.27 10.77 -8.22
C LEU A 85 -1.55 11.80 -7.36
N ASP A 86 -2.24 12.86 -6.95
CA ASP A 86 -1.69 13.88 -6.05
C ASP A 86 -1.30 13.26 -4.69
N GLU A 87 -2.10 12.32 -4.18
CA GLU A 87 -1.78 11.59 -2.95
C GLU A 87 -0.56 10.67 -3.11
N HIS A 88 -0.40 10.01 -4.27
CA HIS A 88 0.81 9.25 -4.58
C HIS A 88 2.06 10.14 -4.54
N ASP A 89 2.03 11.30 -5.20
CA ASP A 89 3.18 12.21 -5.18
C ASP A 89 3.46 12.79 -3.78
N ALA A 90 2.42 13.11 -3.01
CA ALA A 90 2.56 13.53 -1.63
C ALA A 90 3.22 12.44 -0.76
N MET A 91 2.87 11.16 -0.96
CA MET A 91 3.52 10.04 -0.28
C MET A 91 4.98 9.88 -0.72
N ARG A 92 5.28 9.95 -2.02
CA ARG A 92 6.65 9.91 -2.55
C ARG A 92 7.51 11.04 -1.96
N THR A 93 6.97 12.25 -1.87
CA THR A 93 7.66 13.40 -1.27
C THR A 93 7.98 13.15 0.20
N ARG A 94 7.00 12.72 1.00
CA ARG A 94 7.20 12.42 2.42
C ARG A 94 8.22 11.30 2.66
N MET A 95 8.24 10.29 1.79
CA MET A 95 9.23 9.21 1.84
C MET A 95 10.64 9.72 1.54
N ARG A 96 10.83 10.50 0.46
CA ARG A 96 12.12 11.14 0.16
C ARG A 96 12.62 12.01 1.32
N ASP A 97 11.73 12.75 1.95
CA ASP A 97 12.08 13.58 3.11
C ASP A 97 12.49 12.71 4.31
N LEU A 98 11.80 11.60 4.56
CA LEU A 98 12.14 10.66 5.64
C LEU A 98 13.48 9.96 5.41
N GLU A 99 13.81 9.64 4.16
CA GLU A 99 15.11 9.07 3.82
C GLU A 99 16.26 10.08 3.99
N ARG A 100 16.01 11.36 3.65
CA ARG A 100 16.99 12.45 3.82
C ARG A 100 17.21 12.82 5.29
N ASP A 101 16.15 12.85 6.07
CA ASP A 101 16.18 13.11 7.51
C ASP A 101 15.37 12.05 8.26
N PRO A 102 16.02 10.95 8.69
CA PRO A 102 15.36 9.83 9.35
C PRO A 102 15.26 10.00 10.87
N THR A 103 15.46 11.21 11.43
CA THR A 103 15.55 11.42 12.88
C THR A 103 14.68 12.57 13.40
N THR A 104 14.46 13.61 12.62
CA THR A 104 13.77 14.82 13.08
C THR A 104 12.25 14.67 12.99
N ASP A 105 11.54 15.15 14.01
CA ASP A 105 10.08 15.28 14.09
C ASP A 105 9.29 14.02 13.74
N LEU A 106 9.84 12.84 14.05
CA LEU A 106 9.23 11.56 13.68
C LEU A 106 7.85 11.34 14.32
N ASP A 107 7.60 11.91 15.50
CA ASP A 107 6.28 11.86 16.16
C ASP A 107 5.21 12.68 15.43
N VAL A 108 5.60 13.56 14.51
CA VAL A 108 4.67 14.31 13.64
C VAL A 108 4.63 13.67 12.25
N ARG A 109 5.80 13.41 11.67
CA ARG A 109 5.95 12.99 10.26
C ARG A 109 5.41 11.59 10.02
N LEU A 110 5.69 10.63 10.91
CA LEU A 110 5.21 9.25 10.74
C LEU A 110 3.68 9.15 10.87
N PRO A 111 3.00 9.70 11.90
CA PRO A 111 1.55 9.68 11.93
C PRO A 111 0.91 10.45 10.78
N SER A 112 1.55 11.52 10.29
CA SER A 112 1.06 12.26 9.13
C SER A 112 1.08 11.40 7.86
N LEU A 113 2.18 10.69 7.59
CA LEU A 113 2.27 9.72 6.49
C LEU A 113 1.24 8.60 6.63
N GLY A 114 1.12 8.03 7.84
CA GLY A 114 0.14 6.96 8.09
C GLY A 114 -1.31 7.39 7.84
N ARG A 115 -1.69 8.62 8.21
CA ARG A 115 -3.04 9.15 7.91
C ARG A 115 -3.28 9.36 6.41
N LEU A 116 -2.26 9.83 5.68
CA LEU A 116 -2.35 9.98 4.23
C LEU A 116 -2.57 8.61 3.57
N LEU A 117 -1.76 7.62 3.94
CA LEU A 117 -1.87 6.25 3.40
C LEU A 117 -3.22 5.60 3.75
N ASP A 118 -3.71 5.73 5.00
CA ASP A 118 -5.02 5.19 5.39
C ASP A 118 -6.17 5.85 4.60
N ALA A 119 -6.15 7.17 4.45
CA ALA A 119 -7.17 7.91 3.70
C ALA A 119 -7.17 7.51 2.22
N HIS A 120 -5.98 7.42 1.63
CA HIS A 120 -5.75 7.02 0.25
C HIS A 120 -6.33 5.62 -0.03
N VAL A 121 -5.87 4.59 0.69
CA VAL A 121 -6.32 3.21 0.53
C VAL A 121 -7.84 3.08 0.74
N ARG A 122 -8.40 3.79 1.73
CA ARG A 122 -9.85 3.77 1.96
C ARG A 122 -10.62 4.39 0.82
N ARG A 123 -10.09 5.43 0.17
CA ARG A 123 -10.73 6.06 -0.99
C ARG A 123 -10.75 5.11 -2.17
N GLU A 124 -9.64 4.43 -2.44
CA GLU A 124 -9.59 3.45 -3.52
C GLU A 124 -10.56 2.30 -3.28
N GLU A 125 -10.52 1.70 -2.09
CA GLU A 125 -11.42 0.60 -1.75
C GLU A 125 -12.90 1.02 -1.77
N ARG A 126 -13.25 2.12 -1.10
CA ARG A 126 -14.65 2.46 -0.84
C ARG A 126 -15.29 3.29 -1.94
N VAL A 127 -14.49 4.04 -2.70
CA VAL A 127 -14.99 4.95 -3.72
C VAL A 127 -14.61 4.44 -5.10
N LEU A 128 -13.33 4.31 -5.41
CA LEU A 128 -12.88 3.95 -6.76
C LEU A 128 -13.36 2.54 -7.13
N PHE A 129 -12.96 1.52 -6.38
CA PHE A 129 -13.27 0.13 -6.69
C PHE A 129 -14.76 -0.17 -6.58
N ALA A 130 -15.46 0.50 -5.66
CA ALA A 130 -16.92 0.39 -5.55
C ALA A 130 -17.64 1.00 -6.77
N THR A 131 -17.13 2.11 -7.31
CA THR A 131 -17.66 2.75 -8.52
C THR A 131 -17.36 1.90 -9.74
N MET A 132 -16.13 1.41 -9.89
CA MET A 132 -15.77 0.46 -10.95
C MET A 132 -16.70 -0.75 -10.99
N GLN A 133 -16.94 -1.38 -9.84
CA GLN A 133 -17.84 -2.54 -9.77
C GLN A 133 -19.31 -2.24 -10.05
N ARG A 134 -19.74 -0.99 -9.88
CA ARG A 134 -21.13 -0.58 -10.09
C ARG A 134 -21.37 -0.14 -11.54
N GLU A 135 -20.37 0.46 -12.16
CA GLU A 135 -20.56 1.25 -13.39
C GLU A 135 -19.79 0.70 -14.60
N MET A 136 -18.74 -0.10 -14.41
CA MET A 136 -18.06 -0.75 -15.53
C MET A 136 -18.81 -2.00 -15.98
N ASP A 137 -18.73 -2.30 -17.29
CA ASP A 137 -19.18 -3.58 -17.80
C ASP A 137 -18.39 -4.73 -17.15
N PRO A 138 -19.04 -5.82 -16.70
CA PRO A 138 -18.36 -6.94 -16.06
C PRO A 138 -17.22 -7.54 -16.91
N ALA A 139 -17.38 -7.62 -18.24
CA ALA A 139 -16.36 -8.16 -19.13
C ALA A 139 -15.14 -7.24 -19.22
N ASP A 140 -15.35 -5.92 -19.22
CA ASP A 140 -14.26 -4.93 -19.18
C ASP A 140 -13.48 -5.02 -17.86
N LEU A 141 -14.19 -5.16 -16.73
CA LEU A 141 -13.57 -5.31 -15.41
C LEU A 141 -12.81 -6.64 -15.28
N GLU A 142 -13.28 -7.72 -15.89
CA GLU A 142 -12.58 -9.01 -15.95
C GLU A 142 -11.34 -8.97 -16.85
N SER A 143 -11.45 -8.33 -18.01
CA SER A 143 -10.33 -8.09 -18.93
C SER A 143 -9.25 -7.24 -18.25
N LEU A 144 -9.64 -6.16 -17.56
CA LEU A 144 -8.73 -5.34 -16.77
C LEU A 144 -8.04 -6.17 -15.67
N GLY A 145 -8.80 -6.95 -14.90
CA GLY A 145 -8.24 -7.84 -13.87
C GLY A 145 -7.20 -8.82 -14.41
N THR A 146 -7.42 -9.35 -15.62
CA THR A 146 -6.45 -10.25 -16.27
C THR A 146 -5.16 -9.52 -16.64
N ARG A 147 -5.24 -8.26 -17.07
CA ARG A 147 -4.05 -7.43 -17.33
C ARG A 147 -3.30 -7.11 -16.04
N LEU A 148 -4.01 -6.71 -14.99
CA LEU A 148 -3.42 -6.39 -13.68
C LEU A 148 -2.68 -7.59 -13.08
N ARG A 149 -3.26 -8.80 -13.12
CA ARG A 149 -2.61 -10.03 -12.60
C ARG A 149 -1.29 -10.39 -13.29
N ARG A 150 -1.13 -10.05 -14.58
CA ARG A 150 0.11 -10.31 -15.32
C ARG A 150 1.24 -9.32 -15.00
N ARG A 151 0.92 -8.26 -14.24
CA ARG A 151 1.79 -7.12 -13.96
C ARG A 151 2.02 -6.91 -12.47
N ALA A 152 1.10 -7.37 -11.64
CA ALA A 152 1.37 -7.56 -10.22
C ALA A 152 2.57 -8.52 -10.11
N PRO A 153 3.67 -8.12 -9.43
CA PRO A 153 4.71 -9.08 -9.13
C PRO A 153 4.05 -10.26 -8.42
N ASP A 154 4.44 -11.49 -8.79
CA ASP A 154 4.03 -12.70 -8.07
C ASP A 154 4.18 -12.37 -6.60
N GLY A 155 3.05 -12.34 -5.88
CA GLY A 155 2.99 -11.89 -4.51
C GLY A 155 4.06 -12.61 -3.74
N ALA A 156 5.22 -11.97 -3.61
CA ALA A 156 6.27 -12.39 -2.74
C ALA A 156 5.63 -12.15 -1.39
N SER A 157 4.99 -13.21 -0.92
CA SER A 157 4.64 -13.48 0.44
C SER A 157 5.91 -13.21 1.25
N CYS A 158 6.23 -11.96 1.47
CA CYS A 158 7.06 -11.50 2.55
C CYS A 158 6.13 -11.55 3.76
N ARG A 159 5.72 -12.79 4.08
CA ARG A 159 5.28 -13.18 5.41
C ARG A 159 6.36 -12.62 6.32
N LEU A 160 5.97 -11.67 7.15
CA LEU A 160 6.77 -11.16 8.26
C LEU A 160 6.99 -12.31 9.25
N SER A 161 7.88 -13.21 8.86
CA SER A 161 8.31 -14.37 9.63
C SER A 161 9.76 -14.60 9.24
N SER A 162 10.63 -13.75 9.77
CA SER A 162 12.05 -14.06 9.83
C SER A 162 12.23 -15.11 10.92
N THR A 163 12.42 -16.35 10.48
CA THR A 163 13.03 -17.43 11.24
C THR A 163 14.28 -16.91 11.94
N VAL A 164 14.31 -16.98 13.27
CA VAL A 164 15.55 -16.80 14.04
C VAL A 164 16.47 -17.97 13.70
N ALA A 165 17.54 -17.69 12.97
CA ALA A 165 18.65 -18.63 12.79
C ALA A 165 19.31 -18.86 14.17
N ASN A 166 19.02 -20.01 14.77
CA ASN A 166 19.74 -20.47 15.96
C ASN A 166 21.02 -21.17 15.50
N THR A 167 22.15 -20.46 15.54
CA THR A 167 23.48 -21.06 15.38
C THR A 167 24.12 -21.18 16.76
N ARG A 168 24.15 -22.40 17.31
CA ARG A 168 25.16 -22.83 18.30
C ARG A 168 25.54 -24.26 17.92
N ALA A 169 26.61 -24.42 17.14
CA ALA A 169 27.99 -24.52 17.61
C ALA A 169 28.20 -25.83 18.37
N ASP A 170 28.48 -26.85 17.57
CA ASP A 170 29.13 -28.10 17.94
C ASP A 170 30.47 -27.79 18.63
N THR A 171 30.66 -28.32 19.84
CA THR A 171 31.98 -28.33 20.50
C THR A 171 32.12 -29.58 21.35
N ARG A 172 32.84 -30.55 20.76
CA ARG A 172 33.65 -31.64 21.34
C ARG A 172 32.97 -32.72 22.19
#